data_AF-A0A7Y8KVS1-F1
#
_entry.id   AF-A0A7Y8KVS1-F1
#
_cell.length_a   1.000
_cell.length_b   1.000
_cell.length_c   1.000
_cell.angle_alpha   90.00
_cell.angle_beta   90.00
_cell.angle_gamma   90.00
#
_symmetry.space_group_name_H-M   'P 1'
#
loop_
_entity.id
_entity.type
_entity.pdbx_description
1 polymer ?
#
loop_
_entity_poly.entity_id
_entity_poly.type
_entity_poly.pdbx_seq_one_letter_code
_entity_poly.pdbx_strand_id
1 'polypeptide(L)'
;MSSAATSAASNAASIAINAAITAAVQQQRDAVIAHFTGRQALSPQSAIAADTIDPALQVPLKYYRDNGVIRDAGADRLYLDLDVLAGLKAKAKRTGRTVLITVMVLAVVVVVGAVLLVLAR
;
A
#
# COMPACT_ATOMS: atom_id res chain seq x y z
N MET A 1 -3.74 -26.61 -27.87
CA MET A 1 -3.41 -26.47 -26.43
C MET A 1 -2.31 -25.42 -26.14
N SER A 2 -1.67 -24.81 -27.15
CA SER A 2 -0.57 -23.84 -26.96
C SER A 2 -1.02 -22.46 -26.45
N SER A 3 -2.17 -21.95 -26.89
CA SER A 3 -2.62 -20.59 -26.58
C SER A 3 -3.02 -20.37 -25.11
N ALA A 4 -3.59 -21.37 -24.43
CA ALA A 4 -3.94 -21.26 -23.01
C ALA A 4 -2.71 -21.20 -22.09
N ALA A 5 -1.66 -21.96 -22.41
CA ALA A 5 -0.41 -21.97 -21.67
C ALA A 5 0.36 -20.64 -21.85
N THR A 6 0.41 -20.12 -23.07
CA THR A 6 1.02 -18.81 -23.36
C THR A 6 0.27 -17.67 -22.65
N SER A 7 -1.07 -17.65 -22.68
CA SER A 7 -1.86 -16.65 -21.96
C SER A 7 -1.70 -16.73 -20.44
N ALA A 8 -1.61 -17.94 -19.87
CA ALA A 8 -1.36 -18.11 -18.44
C ALA A 8 0.02 -17.58 -18.02
N ALA A 9 1.06 -17.81 -18.83
CA ALA A 9 2.40 -17.30 -18.59
C ALA A 9 2.47 -15.76 -18.65
N SER A 10 1.83 -15.14 -19.66
CA SER A 10 1.75 -13.68 -19.77
C SER A 10 0.99 -13.04 -18.60
N ASN A 11 -0.08 -13.68 -18.13
CA ASN A 11 -0.82 -13.22 -16.95
C ASN A 11 0.03 -13.32 -15.67
N ALA A 12 0.75 -14.43 -15.47
CA ALA A 12 1.63 -14.61 -14.32
C ALA A 12 2.77 -13.58 -14.31
N ALA A 13 3.38 -13.29 -15.46
CA ALA A 13 4.40 -12.26 -15.59
C ALA A 13 3.87 -10.87 -15.22
N SER A 14 2.66 -10.52 -15.69
CA SER A 14 2.02 -9.23 -15.38
C SER A 14 1.71 -9.10 -13.88
N ILE A 15 1.25 -10.17 -13.23
CA ILE A 15 1.02 -10.20 -11.78
C ILE A 15 2.33 -10.00 -11.02
N ALA A 16 3.41 -10.69 -11.44
CA ALA A 16 4.72 -10.58 -10.79
C ALA A 16 5.31 -9.16 -10.89
N ILE A 17 5.20 -8.52 -12.06
CA ILE A 17 5.62 -7.12 -12.26
C ILE A 17 4.82 -6.19 -11.36
N ASN A 18 3.50 -6.32 -11.34
CA ASN A 18 2.63 -5.49 -10.50
C ASN A 18 2.92 -5.68 -9.00
N ALA A 19 3.20 -6.91 -8.59
CA ALA A 19 3.61 -7.23 -7.22
C ALA A 19 4.96 -6.58 -6.87
N ALA A 20 5.94 -6.63 -7.78
CA ALA A 20 7.25 -6.01 -7.58
C ALA A 20 7.16 -4.49 -7.47
N ILE A 21 6.35 -3.83 -8.31
CA ILE A 21 6.11 -2.39 -8.23
C ILE A 21 5.45 -2.03 -6.88
N THR A 22 4.43 -2.81 -6.48
CA THR A 22 3.75 -2.61 -5.19
C THR A 22 4.71 -2.75 -4.02
N ALA A 23 5.60 -3.75 -4.06
CA ALA A 23 6.61 -3.97 -3.05
C ALA A 23 7.63 -2.81 -2.99
N ALA A 24 8.10 -2.33 -4.15
CA ALA A 24 9.02 -1.20 -4.21
C ALA A 24 8.41 0.09 -3.64
N VAL A 25 7.15 0.38 -3.96
CA VAL A 25 6.42 1.53 -3.38
C VAL A 25 6.27 1.36 -1.88
N GLN A 26 6.00 0.15 -1.39
CA GLN A 26 5.89 -0.10 0.04
C GLN A 26 7.24 0.10 0.74
N GLN A 27 8.34 -0.36 0.15
CA GLN A 27 9.69 -0.15 0.67
C GLN A 27 10.03 1.35 0.78
N GLN A 28 9.67 2.16 -0.24
CA GLN A 28 9.86 3.61 -0.19
C GLN A 28 9.04 4.28 0.93
N ARG A 29 7.81 3.80 1.15
CA ARG A 29 6.96 4.28 2.27
C ARG A 29 7.56 3.93 3.63
N ASP A 30 8.05 2.71 3.79
CA ASP A 30 8.68 2.26 5.02
C ASP A 30 9.98 3.02 5.30
N ALA A 31 10.73 3.43 4.26
CA ALA A 31 11.91 4.26 4.40
C ALA A 31 11.61 5.64 4.99
N VAL A 32 10.46 6.26 4.65
CA VAL A 32 10.01 7.51 5.30
C VAL A 32 9.75 7.28 6.78
N ILE A 33 8.99 6.25 7.12
CA ILE A 33 8.69 5.93 8.53
C ILE A 33 9.99 5.70 9.30
N ALA A 34 10.93 4.94 8.74
CA ALA A 34 12.24 4.70 9.33
C ALA A 34 13.05 5.99 9.50
N HIS A 35 13.01 6.90 8.53
CA HIS A 35 13.72 8.19 8.58
C HIS A 35 13.30 9.05 9.79
N PHE A 36 11.99 9.15 10.06
CA PHE A 36 11.47 9.90 11.20
C PHE A 36 11.65 9.14 12.52
N THR A 37 11.45 7.83 12.53
CA THR A 37 11.58 7.00 13.73
C THR A 37 13.03 6.94 14.21
N GLY A 38 14.00 6.78 13.30
CA GLY A 38 15.43 6.76 13.63
C GLY A 38 15.93 8.10 14.19
N ARG A 39 15.28 9.21 13.85
CA ARG A 39 15.56 10.55 14.41
C ARG A 39 14.70 10.90 15.62
N GLN A 40 13.85 9.98 16.08
CA GLN A 40 12.85 10.20 17.14
C GLN A 40 11.93 11.39 16.88
N ALA A 41 11.71 11.75 15.62
CA ALA A 41 10.84 12.84 15.17
C ALA A 41 9.37 12.42 15.24
N LEU A 42 8.89 12.13 16.45
CA LEU A 42 7.60 11.50 16.75
C LEU A 42 6.63 12.45 17.47
N SER A 43 7.05 13.69 17.73
CA SER A 43 6.23 14.72 18.35
C SER A 43 6.67 16.12 17.87
N PRO A 44 5.85 17.16 18.11
CA PRO A 44 6.22 18.52 17.73
C PRO A 44 7.56 18.99 18.31
N GLN A 45 7.89 18.55 19.53
CA GLN A 45 9.12 18.95 20.22
C GLN A 45 10.38 18.34 19.58
N SER A 46 10.26 17.13 19.02
CA SER A 46 11.35 16.42 18.36
C SER A 46 11.32 16.51 16.83
N ALA A 47 10.48 17.38 16.28
CA ALA A 47 10.32 17.54 14.84
C ALA A 47 11.64 17.86 14.13
N ILE A 48 11.85 17.32 12.93
CA ILE A 48 13.07 17.53 12.14
C ILE A 48 12.81 18.57 11.04
N ALA A 49 13.83 19.31 10.64
CA ALA A 49 13.68 20.30 9.57
C ALA A 49 13.43 19.61 8.22
N ALA A 50 12.50 20.15 7.43
CA ALA A 50 12.06 19.55 6.18
C ALA A 50 13.18 19.45 5.12
N ASP A 51 14.15 20.38 5.16
CA ASP A 51 15.34 20.41 4.30
C ASP A 51 16.33 19.26 4.57
N THR A 52 16.27 18.64 5.76
CA THR A 52 17.10 17.47 6.12
C THR A 52 16.55 16.15 5.56
N ILE A 53 15.38 16.18 4.93
CA ILE A 53 14.74 14.98 4.35
C ILE A 53 15.31 14.73 2.95
N ASP A 54 15.72 13.49 2.72
CA ASP A 54 16.24 13.02 1.45
C ASP A 54 15.23 13.33 0.30
N PRO A 55 15.66 13.99 -0.80
CA PRO A 55 14.84 14.23 -1.98
C PRO A 55 14.15 12.97 -2.54
N ALA A 56 14.78 11.80 -2.44
CA ALA A 56 14.21 10.53 -2.89
C ALA A 56 12.95 10.13 -2.10
N LEU A 57 12.75 10.70 -0.91
CA LEU A 57 11.61 10.44 -0.04
C LEU A 57 10.47 11.44 -0.22
N GLN A 58 10.59 12.44 -1.08
CA GLN A 58 9.58 13.51 -1.23
C GLN A 58 8.22 12.99 -1.70
N VAL A 59 8.20 12.03 -2.63
CA VAL A 59 6.96 11.42 -3.12
C VAL A 59 6.21 10.66 -2.02
N PRO A 60 6.83 9.68 -1.31
CA PRO A 60 6.17 9.01 -0.20
C PRO A 60 5.91 9.95 0.99
N LEU A 61 6.73 10.98 1.22
CA LEU A 61 6.50 12.02 2.22
C LEU A 61 5.19 12.76 1.94
N LYS A 62 4.97 13.21 0.70
CA LYS A 62 3.72 13.88 0.30
C LYS A 62 2.51 13.02 0.61
N TYR A 63 2.55 11.72 0.27
CA TYR A 63 1.46 10.79 0.60
C TYR A 63 1.14 10.79 2.11
N TYR A 64 2.14 10.74 2.98
CA TYR A 64 1.91 10.77 4.43
C TYR A 64 1.46 12.13 4.96
N ARG A 65 1.89 13.23 4.34
CA ARG A 65 1.39 14.58 4.65
C ARG A 65 -0.09 14.73 4.29
N ASP A 66 -0.47 14.31 3.09
CA ASP A 66 -1.86 14.37 2.60
C ASP A 66 -2.80 13.53 3.49
N ASN A 67 -2.28 12.47 4.12
CA ASN A 67 -3.03 11.63 5.07
C ASN A 67 -2.89 12.05 6.54
N GLY A 68 -2.21 13.18 6.82
CA GLY A 68 -2.02 13.70 8.19
C GLY A 68 -1.11 12.87 9.10
N VAL A 69 -0.43 11.87 8.54
CA VAL A 69 0.53 11.02 9.28
C VAL A 69 1.82 11.78 9.57
N ILE A 70 2.27 12.61 8.63
CA ILE A 70 3.37 13.55 8.87
C ILE A 70 2.75 14.94 9.02
N ARG A 71 3.06 15.58 10.14
CA ARG A 71 2.46 16.85 10.56
C ARG A 71 3.52 17.91 10.72
N ASP A 72 3.09 19.16 10.53
CA ASP A 72 3.92 20.34 10.69
C ASP A 72 3.92 20.77 12.17
N ALA A 73 5.10 21.04 12.71
CA ALA A 73 5.31 21.59 14.06
C ALA A 73 5.51 23.11 14.05
N GLY A 74 5.47 23.74 12.87
CA GLY A 74 5.85 25.12 12.63
C GLY A 74 7.31 25.26 12.21
N ALA A 75 7.64 26.40 11.60
CA ALA A 75 8.99 26.73 11.13
C ALA A 75 9.63 25.66 10.22
N ASP A 76 8.80 25.06 9.34
CA ASP A 76 9.22 24.04 8.37
C ASP A 76 9.78 22.76 9.02
N ARG A 77 9.33 22.45 10.24
CA ARG A 77 9.69 21.24 10.97
C ARG A 77 8.55 20.22 10.89
N LEU A 78 8.91 18.97 10.64
CA LEU A 78 7.99 17.87 10.43
C LEU A 78 8.18 16.79 11.50
N TYR A 79 7.08 16.17 11.91
CA TYR A 79 7.10 15.02 12.80
C TYR A 79 6.10 13.95 12.34
N LEU A 80 6.37 12.70 12.75
CA LEU A 80 5.53 11.54 12.51
C LEU A 80 4.52 11.38 13.65
N ASP A 81 3.24 11.45 13.32
CA ASP A 81 2.14 11.19 14.26
C ASP A 81 1.82 9.69 14.27
N LEU A 82 2.22 9.01 15.35
CA LEU A 82 2.10 7.56 15.49
C LEU A 82 0.64 7.11 15.60
N ASP A 83 -0.24 7.92 16.18
CA ASP A 83 -1.65 7.58 16.36
C ASP A 83 -2.37 7.58 15.00
N VAL A 84 -2.09 8.60 14.18
CA VAL A 84 -2.62 8.67 12.81
C VAL A 84 -2.03 7.56 11.94
N LEU A 85 -0.73 7.25 12.08
CA LEU A 85 -0.11 6.12 11.38
C LEU A 85 -0.78 4.78 11.71
N ALA A 86 -1.07 4.54 13.00
CA ALA A 86 -1.76 3.33 13.44
C ALA A 86 -3.18 3.25 12.88
N GLY A 87 -3.91 4.37 12.88
CA GLY A 87 -5.23 4.49 12.26
C GLY A 87 -5.21 4.21 10.77
N LEU A 88 -4.22 4.74 10.05
CA LEU A 88 -4.03 4.52 8.62
C LEU A 88 -3.77 3.03 8.30
N LYS A 89 -2.88 2.39 9.07
CA LYS A 89 -2.59 0.95 8.94
C LYS A 89 -3.82 0.09 9.23
N ALA A 90 -4.61 0.45 10.24
CA ALA A 90 -5.86 -0.23 10.55
C ALA A 90 -6.90 -0.11 9.42
N LYS A 91 -7.01 1.08 8.82
CA LYS A 91 -7.89 1.32 7.66
C LYS A 91 -7.46 0.48 6.46
N ALA A 92 -6.16 0.47 6.13
CA ALA A 92 -5.62 -0.35 5.05
C ALA A 92 -5.91 -1.85 5.26
N LYS A 93 -5.74 -2.35 6.50
CA LYS A 93 -6.04 -3.75 6.84
C LYS A 93 -7.52 -4.10 6.65
N ARG A 94 -8.43 -3.19 7.00
CA ARG A 94 -9.88 -3.36 6.78
C ARG A 94 -10.21 -3.42 5.30
N THR A 95 -9.70 -2.47 4.51
CA THR A 95 -9.91 -2.44 3.06
C THR A 95 -9.37 -3.69 2.38
N GLY A 96 -8.17 -4.15 2.73
CA GLY A 96 -7.60 -5.39 2.17
C GLY A 96 -8.46 -6.62 2.46
N ARG A 97 -9.01 -6.72 3.67
CA ARG A 97 -9.94 -7.79 4.03
C ARG A 97 -11.26 -7.72 3.26
N THR A 98 -11.81 -6.52 3.04
CA THR A 98 -13.01 -6.33 2.22
C THR A 98 -12.77 -6.77 0.78
N VAL A 99 -11.66 -6.36 0.16
CA VAL A 99 -11.31 -6.76 -1.22
C VAL A 99 -11.18 -8.28 -1.33
N LEU A 100 -10.52 -8.92 -0.37
CA LEU A 100 -10.29 -10.37 -0.38
C LEU A 100 -11.62 -11.15 -0.28
N ILE A 101 -12.56 -10.67 0.54
CA ILE A 101 -13.92 -11.23 0.61
C ILE A 101 -14.65 -11.05 -0.73
N THR A 102 -14.59 -9.86 -1.34
CA THR A 102 -15.23 -9.60 -2.63
C THR A 102 -14.69 -10.52 -3.73
N VAL A 103 -13.37 -10.71 -3.81
CA VAL A 103 -12.75 -11.63 -4.78
C VAL A 103 -13.18 -13.08 -4.52
N MET A 104 -13.22 -13.51 -3.26
CA MET A 104 -13.66 -14.86 -2.91
C MET A 104 -15.12 -15.10 -3.33
N VAL A 105 -16.02 -14.14 -3.07
CA VAL A 105 -17.43 -14.23 -3.50
C VAL A 105 -17.53 -14.29 -5.03
N LEU A 106 -16.78 -13.43 -5.74
CA LEU A 106 -16.77 -13.43 -7.20
C LEU A 106 -16.29 -14.78 -7.76
N ALA A 107 -15.25 -15.36 -7.17
CA ALA A 107 -14.72 -16.67 -7.55
C ALA A 107 -15.77 -17.78 -7.34
N VAL A 108 -16.50 -17.77 -6.21
CA VAL A 108 -17.60 -18.72 -5.97
C VAL A 108 -18.70 -18.57 -7.01
N VAL A 109 -19.11 -17.34 -7.34
CA VAL A 109 -20.15 -17.08 -8.35
C VAL A 109 -19.74 -17.62 -9.72
N VAL A 110 -18.49 -17.41 -10.14
CA VAL A 110 -17.97 -17.95 -11.40
C VAL A 110 -17.99 -19.48 -11.42
N VAL A 111 -17.58 -20.12 -10.31
CA VAL A 111 -17.60 -21.59 -10.19
C VAL A 111 -19.02 -22.14 -10.25
N VAL A 112 -19.95 -21.55 -9.49
CA VAL A 112 -21.36 -21.98 -9.48
C VAL A 112 -22.01 -21.77 -10.85
N GLY A 113 -21.75 -20.62 -11.49
CA GLY A 113 -22.24 -20.35 -12.84
C GLY A 113 -21.71 -21.34 -13.88
N ALA A 114 -20.44 -21.72 -13.80
CA ALA A 114 -19.85 -22.73 -14.68
C ALA A 114 -20.47 -24.13 -14.45
N VAL A 115 -20.70 -24.54 -13.20
CA VAL A 115 -21.31 -25.82 -12.86
C VAL A 115 -22.76 -25.90 -13.35
N LEU A 116 -23.55 -24.84 -13.16
CA LEU A 116 -24.93 -24.77 -13.65
C LEU A 116 -24.99 -24.79 -15.19
N LEU A 117 -24.07 -24.11 -15.87
CA LEU A 117 -23.98 -24.14 -17.33
C LEU A 117 -23.66 -25.53 -17.87
N VAL A 118 -22.83 -26.30 -17.16
CA VAL A 118 -22.47 -27.68 -17.53
C VAL A 118 -23.65 -28.64 -17.28
N LEU A 119 -24.38 -28.47 -16.19
CA LEU A 119 -25.55 -29.31 -15.86
C LEU A 119 -26.78 -29.01 -16.71
N ALA A 120 -26.87 -27.81 -17.30
CA ALA A 120 -27.97 -27.40 -18.18
C ALA A 120 -27.73 -27.75 -19.67
N ARG A 121 -26.60 -28.38 -20.01
CA ARG A 121 -26.32 -28.96 -21.32
C ARG A 121 -26.62 -30.45 -21.34
#